data_AF-A0A532EC11-F1
#
_entry.id   AF-A0A532EC11-F1
#
_cell.length_a   1.000
_cell.length_b   1.000
_cell.length_c   1.000
_cell.angle_alpha   90.00
_cell.angle_beta   90.00
_cell.angle_gamma   90.00
#
_symmetry.space_group_name_H-M   'P 1'
#
loop_
_entity.id
_entity.type
_entity.pdbx_description
1 polymer ?
#
loop_
_entity_poly.entity_id
_entity_poly.type
_entity_poly.pdbx_seq_one_letter_code
_entity_poly.pdbx_strand_id
1 'polypeptide(L)'
;MKKDAWLYGVAVGTGIAMWIVVSSLSGRREAWDSEWYFLIGIPIICVVSAALGFMETSRPWRWGVAPLVGQFSWMLVTQGPGNLLPLGVVVFGVLSLPSVMTAKIGAYFGRTRVK
;
A
#
# COMPACT_ATOMS: atom_id res chain seq x y z
N MET A 1 -16.05 -14.02 5.46
CA MET A 1 -14.56 -13.99 5.51
C MET A 1 -13.87 -14.51 4.25
N LYS A 2 -14.44 -15.44 3.45
CA LYS A 2 -13.76 -15.99 2.26
C LYS A 2 -13.76 -15.09 1.00
N LYS A 3 -14.71 -14.14 0.86
CA LYS A 3 -14.84 -13.33 -0.36
C LYS A 3 -13.77 -12.24 -0.54
N ASP A 4 -13.08 -11.83 0.54
CA ASP A 4 -12.19 -10.65 0.51
C ASP A 4 -10.71 -11.05 0.53
N ALA A 5 -10.39 -12.34 0.69
CA ALA A 5 -9.03 -12.83 0.83
C ALA A 5 -8.17 -12.51 -0.41
N TRP A 6 -8.76 -12.60 -1.60
CA TRP A 6 -8.07 -12.25 -2.84
C TRP A 6 -7.79 -10.74 -2.95
N LEU A 7 -8.69 -9.87 -2.43
CA LEU A 7 -8.47 -8.42 -2.39
C LEU A 7 -7.28 -8.08 -1.48
N TYR A 8 -7.15 -8.78 -0.34
CA TYR A 8 -5.97 -8.65 0.51
C TYR A 8 -4.70 -9.13 -0.19
N GLY A 9 -4.79 -10.25 -0.92
CA GLY A 9 -3.69 -10.74 -1.75
C GLY A 9 -3.23 -9.71 -2.78
N VAL A 10 -4.16 -9.06 -3.47
CA VAL A 10 -3.87 -7.98 -4.42
C VAL A 10 -3.26 -6.77 -3.72
N ALA A 11 -3.84 -6.32 -2.61
CA ALA A 11 -3.36 -5.15 -1.89
C ALA A 11 -1.92 -5.34 -1.36
N VAL A 12 -1.69 -6.44 -0.63
CA VAL A 12 -0.39 -6.81 -0.07
C VAL A 12 0.61 -7.08 -1.19
N GLY A 13 0.22 -7.83 -2.20
CA GLY A 13 1.04 -8.15 -3.37
C GLY A 13 1.48 -6.90 -4.14
N THR A 14 0.60 -5.92 -4.29
CA THR A 14 0.93 -4.62 -4.91
C THR A 14 2.00 -3.89 -4.12
N GLY A 15 1.87 -3.85 -2.79
CA GLY A 15 2.89 -3.25 -1.92
C GLY A 15 4.25 -3.90 -2.10
N ILE A 16 4.31 -5.23 -1.99
CA ILE A 16 5.55 -6.02 -2.16
C ILE A 16 6.15 -5.78 -3.56
N ALA A 17 5.33 -5.88 -4.61
CA ALA A 17 5.77 -5.68 -5.99
C ALA A 17 6.35 -4.28 -6.20
N MET A 18 5.67 -3.24 -5.70
CA MET A 18 6.17 -1.87 -5.80
C MET A 18 7.48 -1.66 -5.05
N TRP A 19 7.66 -2.29 -3.89
CA TRP A 19 8.94 -2.24 -3.20
C TRP A 19 10.06 -2.84 -4.04
N ILE A 20 9.86 -4.06 -4.56
CA ILE A 20 10.86 -4.79 -5.36
C ILE A 20 11.19 -4.02 -6.62
N VAL A 21 10.19 -3.55 -7.35
CA VAL A 21 10.39 -2.83 -8.63
C VAL A 21 11.17 -1.55 -8.40
N VAL A 22 10.77 -0.73 -7.42
CA VAL A 22 11.44 0.55 -7.15
C VAL A 22 12.86 0.33 -6.62
N SER A 23 13.07 -0.60 -5.69
CA SER A 23 14.41 -0.88 -5.15
C SER A 23 15.35 -1.38 -6.25
N SER A 24 14.85 -2.27 -7.13
CA SER A 24 15.63 -2.83 -8.24
C SER A 24 15.98 -1.79 -9.30
N LEU A 25 15.02 -0.95 -9.70
CA LEU A 25 15.24 0.08 -10.73
C LEU A 25 16.12 1.23 -10.25
N SER A 26 16.05 1.58 -8.96
CA SER A 26 16.82 2.68 -8.40
C SER A 26 18.21 2.28 -7.89
N GLY A 27 18.49 0.98 -7.80
CA GLY A 27 19.70 0.45 -7.16
C GLY A 27 19.77 0.72 -5.65
N ARG A 28 18.67 1.17 -5.03
CA ARG A 28 18.60 1.45 -3.59
C ARG A 28 18.19 0.21 -2.81
N ARG A 29 18.65 0.14 -1.57
CA ARG A 29 18.28 -0.94 -0.64
C ARG A 29 16.80 -0.84 -0.25
N GLU A 30 16.37 0.33 0.18
CA GLU A 30 14.99 0.62 0.58
C GLU A 30 14.29 1.37 -0.55
N ALA A 31 13.04 0.99 -0.84
CA ALA A 31 12.32 1.61 -1.95
C ALA A 31 12.14 3.11 -1.72
N TRP A 32 11.81 3.54 -0.49
CA TRP A 32 11.61 4.95 -0.13
C TRP A 32 12.86 5.81 -0.20
N ASP A 33 14.05 5.24 -0.34
CA ASP A 33 15.30 6.01 -0.52
C ASP A 33 15.38 6.62 -1.92
N SER A 34 14.48 6.20 -2.81
CA SER A 34 14.41 6.65 -4.19
C SER A 34 13.25 7.61 -4.41
N GLU A 35 13.49 8.67 -5.18
CA GLU A 35 12.44 9.59 -5.64
C GLU A 35 11.35 8.87 -6.45
N TRP A 36 11.71 7.80 -7.18
CA TRP A 36 10.79 6.96 -7.94
C TRP A 36 9.69 6.34 -7.07
N TYR A 37 9.98 6.13 -5.78
CA TYR A 37 8.97 5.66 -4.82
C TYR A 37 7.83 6.64 -4.67
N PHE A 38 8.14 7.92 -4.54
CA PHE A 38 7.16 8.98 -4.33
C PHE A 38 6.47 9.38 -5.63
N LEU A 39 7.21 9.37 -6.75
CA LEU A 39 6.69 9.78 -8.06
C LEU A 39 5.85 8.69 -8.75
N ILE A 40 6.15 7.41 -8.50
CA ILE A 40 5.47 6.30 -9.18
C ILE A 40 4.89 5.29 -8.18
N GLY A 41 5.68 4.86 -7.20
CA GLY A 41 5.26 3.84 -6.22
C GLY A 41 3.99 4.23 -5.47
N ILE A 42 4.01 5.37 -4.78
CA ILE A 42 2.87 5.87 -3.99
C ILE A 42 1.65 6.14 -4.87
N PRO A 43 1.75 6.82 -6.05
CA PRO A 43 0.62 6.98 -6.95
C PRO A 43 -0.02 5.65 -7.40
N ILE A 44 0.77 4.65 -7.77
CA ILE A 44 0.25 3.32 -8.15
C ILE A 44 -0.48 2.68 -6.98
N ILE A 45 0.11 2.71 -5.77
CA ILE A 45 -0.52 2.19 -4.55
C ILE A 45 -1.86 2.91 -4.32
N CYS A 46 -1.91 4.24 -4.48
CA CYS A 46 -3.14 5.02 -4.34
C CYS A 46 -4.22 4.60 -5.36
N VAL A 47 -3.87 4.41 -6.63
CA VAL A 47 -4.82 3.97 -7.67
C VAL A 47 -5.38 2.58 -7.34
N VAL A 48 -4.52 1.64 -6.92
CA VAL A 48 -4.96 0.29 -6.52
C VAL A 48 -5.85 0.37 -5.28
N SER A 49 -5.46 1.14 -4.26
CA SER A 49 -6.26 1.34 -3.05
C SER A 49 -7.63 1.96 -3.35
N ALA A 50 -7.71 2.93 -4.28
CA ALA A 50 -8.96 3.49 -4.76
C ALA A 50 -9.83 2.45 -5.46
N ALA A 51 -9.25 1.65 -6.37
CA ALA A 51 -9.97 0.59 -7.09
C ALA A 51 -10.53 -0.46 -6.12
N LEU A 52 -9.73 -0.90 -5.16
CA LEU A 52 -10.15 -1.86 -4.13
C LEU A 52 -11.24 -1.25 -3.21
N GLY A 53 -11.11 0.01 -2.83
CA GLY A 53 -12.15 0.73 -2.08
C GLY A 53 -13.46 0.86 -2.85
N PHE A 54 -13.40 1.06 -4.17
CA PHE A 54 -14.58 1.08 -5.04
C PHE A 54 -15.28 -0.28 -5.12
N MET A 55 -14.51 -1.37 -5.16
CA MET A 55 -15.07 -2.74 -5.20
C MET A 55 -15.64 -3.18 -3.86
N GLU A 56 -14.91 -2.95 -2.76
CA GLU A 56 -15.32 -3.31 -1.41
C GLU A 56 -15.35 -2.08 -0.51
N THR A 57 -16.56 -1.52 -0.39
CA THR A 57 -16.79 -0.25 0.28
C THR A 57 -16.86 -0.38 1.81
N SER A 58 -16.87 -1.60 2.35
CA SER A 58 -16.81 -1.86 3.79
C SER A 58 -15.40 -1.62 4.32
N ARG A 59 -15.27 -0.75 5.32
CA ARG A 59 -13.99 -0.40 5.98
C ARG A 59 -12.86 -0.10 4.96
N PRO A 60 -13.04 0.88 4.06
CA PRO A 60 -12.18 1.07 2.90
C PRO A 60 -10.74 1.47 3.26
N TRP A 61 -10.52 1.99 4.47
CA TRP A 61 -9.19 2.29 4.99
C TRP A 61 -8.25 1.07 4.96
N ARG A 62 -8.79 -0.16 5.06
CA ARG A 62 -8.01 -1.40 5.01
C ARG A 62 -7.26 -1.55 3.69
N TRP A 63 -7.82 -1.06 2.59
CA TRP A 63 -7.22 -1.13 1.26
C TRP A 63 -6.10 -0.11 1.04
N GLY A 64 -6.08 0.97 1.83
CA GLY A 64 -4.96 1.90 1.88
C GLY A 64 -3.79 1.36 2.71
N VAL A 65 -4.08 0.70 3.84
CA VAL A 65 -3.07 0.19 4.77
C VAL A 65 -2.41 -1.12 4.29
N ALA A 66 -3.18 -2.03 3.69
CA ALA A 66 -2.69 -3.36 3.32
C ALA A 66 -1.45 -3.36 2.39
N PRO A 67 -1.33 -2.48 1.38
CA PRO A 67 -0.12 -2.38 0.58
C PRO A 67 1.12 -2.01 1.42
N LEU A 68 1.00 -1.07 2.37
CA LEU A 68 2.11 -0.68 3.23
C LEU A 68 2.51 -1.81 4.19
N VAL A 69 1.53 -2.61 4.65
CA VAL A 69 1.82 -3.83 5.42
C VAL A 69 2.64 -4.81 4.57
N GLY A 70 2.29 -5.00 3.29
CA GLY A 70 3.08 -5.83 2.38
C GLY A 70 4.51 -5.33 2.20
N GLN A 71 4.68 -4.01 2.03
CA GLN A 71 6.01 -3.39 1.94
C GLN A 71 6.83 -3.59 3.21
N PHE A 72 6.23 -3.33 4.38
CA PHE A 72 6.87 -3.53 5.67
C PHE A 72 7.27 -4.99 5.87
N SER A 73 6.39 -5.95 5.54
CA SER A 73 6.73 -7.38 5.60
C SER A 73 7.89 -7.74 4.69
N TRP A 74 7.91 -7.24 3.46
CA TRP A 74 9.01 -7.49 2.52
C TRP A 74 10.34 -6.88 3.00
N MET A 75 10.29 -5.65 3.52
CA MET A 75 11.44 -4.99 4.14
C MET A 75 12.00 -5.85 5.29
N LEU A 76 11.14 -6.33 6.19
CA LEU A 76 11.58 -7.19 7.31
C LEU A 76 12.22 -8.51 6.83
N VAL A 77 11.66 -9.14 5.80
CA VAL A 77 12.18 -10.40 5.25
C VAL A 77 13.54 -10.21 4.57
N THR A 78 13.71 -9.11 3.83
CA THR A 78 14.91 -8.91 3.00
C THR A 78 16.03 -8.16 3.70
N GLN A 79 15.70 -7.28 4.65
CA GLN A 79 16.66 -6.38 5.28
C GLN A 79 16.81 -6.59 6.79
N GLY A 80 15.84 -7.29 7.41
CA GLY A 80 15.80 -7.54 8.85
C GLY A 80 15.33 -6.32 9.66
N PRO A 81 15.05 -6.53 10.97
CA PRO A 81 14.70 -5.45 11.87
C PRO A 81 15.95 -4.62 12.24
N GLY A 82 16.05 -3.40 11.69
CA GLY A 82 17.10 -2.45 12.05
C GLY A 82 16.78 -1.62 13.31
N ASN A 83 17.77 -0.87 13.82
CA ASN A 83 17.60 0.03 14.96
C ASN A 83 16.53 1.13 14.72
N LEU A 84 16.25 1.43 13.45
CA LEU A 84 15.26 2.41 13.01
C LEU A 84 13.86 1.81 12.81
N LEU A 85 13.63 0.54 13.16
CA LEU A 85 12.33 -0.12 12.95
C LEU A 85 11.14 0.65 13.58
N PRO A 86 11.22 1.16 14.83
CA PRO A 86 10.13 1.94 15.40
C PRO A 86 9.81 3.19 14.56
N LEU A 87 10.84 3.86 14.05
CA LEU A 87 10.68 5.00 13.16
C LEU A 87 10.08 4.56 11.81
N GLY A 88 10.54 3.45 11.25
CA GLY A 88 9.99 2.87 10.01
C GLY A 88 8.50 2.58 10.12
N VAL A 89 8.02 2.07 11.25
CA VAL A 89 6.58 1.86 11.51
C VAL A 89 5.80 3.18 11.46
N VAL A 90 6.34 4.24 12.08
CA VAL A 90 5.72 5.57 12.04
C VAL A 90 5.69 6.11 10.62
N VAL A 91 6.79 5.98 9.88
CA VAL A 91 6.90 6.41 8.47
C VAL A 91 5.90 5.65 7.59
N PHE A 92 5.80 4.33 7.70
CA PHE A 92 4.78 3.55 6.99
C PHE A 92 3.35 3.97 7.35
N GLY A 93 3.10 4.33 8.62
CA GLY A 93 1.84 4.91 9.07
C GLY A 93 1.51 6.20 8.31
N VAL A 94 2.47 7.13 8.22
CA VAL A 94 2.31 8.40 7.49
C VAL A 94 2.16 8.17 5.98
N LEU A 95 2.98 7.30 5.39
CA LEU A 95 2.93 6.95 3.98
C LEU A 95 1.64 6.23 3.58
N SER A 96 0.92 5.65 4.54
CA SER A 96 -0.40 5.06 4.29
C SER A 96 -1.52 6.10 4.16
N LEU A 97 -1.31 7.35 4.58
CA LEU A 97 -2.38 8.35 4.56
C LEU A 97 -2.90 8.63 3.14
N PRO A 98 -2.06 8.85 2.10
CA PRO A 98 -2.55 9.09 0.74
C PRO A 98 -3.35 7.91 0.18
N SER A 99 -2.89 6.67 0.41
CA SER A 99 -3.58 5.47 -0.07
C SER A 99 -4.89 5.21 0.69
N VAL A 100 -4.94 5.52 1.99
CA VAL A 100 -6.17 5.47 2.79
C VAL A 100 -7.18 6.52 2.31
N MET A 101 -6.74 7.73 1.99
CA MET A 101 -7.61 8.79 1.45
C MET A 101 -8.21 8.37 0.11
N THR A 102 -7.39 7.88 -0.81
CA THR A 102 -7.84 7.44 -2.14
C THR A 102 -8.73 6.20 -2.07
N ALA A 103 -8.50 5.27 -1.15
CA ALA A 103 -9.42 4.16 -0.88
C ALA A 103 -10.80 4.64 -0.39
N LYS A 104 -10.84 5.64 0.50
CA LYS A 104 -12.10 6.24 0.96
C LYS A 104 -12.84 6.92 -0.19
N ILE A 105 -12.12 7.63 -1.07
CA ILE A 105 -12.70 8.24 -2.27
C ILE A 105 -13.30 7.17 -3.20
N GLY A 106 -12.54 6.11 -3.48
CA GLY A 106 -13.04 4.98 -4.28
C GLY A 106 -14.31 4.38 -3.69
N ALA A 107 -14.34 4.14 -2.38
CA ALA A 107 -15.51 3.61 -1.69
C ALA A 107 -16.72 4.54 -1.69
N TYR A 108 -16.49 5.86 -1.64
CA TYR A 108 -17.57 6.84 -1.78
C TYR A 108 -18.28 6.68 -3.13
N PHE A 109 -17.53 6.61 -4.23
CA PHE A 109 -18.10 6.39 -5.56
C PHE A 109 -18.70 4.99 -5.75
N GLY A 110 -18.13 3.97 -5.09
CA GLY A 110 -18.68 2.61 -5.12
C GLY A 110 -20.06 2.53 -4.47
N ARG A 111 -20.27 3.26 -3.36
CA ARG A 111 -21.58 3.31 -2.66
C ARG A 111 -22.65 4.02 -3.46
N THR A 112 -22.29 5.05 -4.22
CA THR A 112 -23.25 5.77 -5.09
C THR A 112 -23.74 4.93 -6.25
N ARG A 113 -23.04 3.85 -6.62
CA ARG A 113 -23.46 2.92 -7.69
C ARG A 113 -24.57 1.95 -7.25
N VAL A 114 -24.67 1.67 -5.95
CA VAL A 114 -25.59 0.65 -5.40
C VAL A 114 -26.92 1.26 -4.93
N LYS A 115 -27.00 2.59 -4.86
CA LYS A 115 -28.25 3.33 -4.66
C LYS A 115 -28.92 3.59 -6.00
#